data_AF-A0A226MDT3-F1
#
_entry.id   AF-A0A226MDT3-F1
#
_cell.length_a   1.000
_cell.length_b   1.000
_cell.length_c   1.000
_cell.angle_alpha   90.00
_cell.angle_beta   90.00
_cell.angle_gamma   90.00
#
_symmetry.space_group_name_H-M   'P 1'
#
loop_
_entity.id
_entity.type
_entity.pdbx_description
1 polymer ?
#
loop_
_entity_poly.entity_id
_entity_poly.type
_entity_poly.pdbx_seq_one_letter_code
_entity_poly.pdbx_strand_id
1 'polypeptide(L)'
;VLIGESGVGKTNLLSRFTRNEFNHDSRTTIGVEFSTRTILVGDTAVKAQIWDTAGLERYRAITSAYYRGAVGALVVFDITKHQTYNVVERWLKELYDHAEASIVVMLVGNKSDLAQAREVPTEEAKMFAENNGLLFTETSALDSTNVEQAFEAVLKGGC
;
A
#
# COMPACT_ATOMS: atom_id res chain seq x y z
N VAL A 1 -1.68 -6.11 4.05
CA VAL A 1 -2.65 -5.92 2.94
C VAL A 1 -2.32 -4.66 2.15
N LEU A 2 -2.63 -4.60 0.85
CA LEU A 2 -2.57 -3.36 0.06
C LEU A 2 -3.98 -2.87 -0.25
N ILE A 3 -4.26 -1.61 0.09
CA ILE A 3 -5.56 -0.95 -0.14
C ILE A 3 -5.36 0.44 -0.77
N GLY A 4 -6.42 0.99 -1.37
CA GLY A 4 -6.39 2.24 -2.10
C GLY A 4 -7.15 2.16 -3.43
N GLU A 5 -7.31 3.28 -4.11
CA GLU A 5 -8.11 3.37 -5.33
C GLU A 5 -7.62 2.47 -6.48
N SER A 6 -8.50 2.24 -7.46
CA SER A 6 -8.12 1.57 -8.70
C SER A 6 -7.06 2.39 -9.46
N GLY A 7 -6.03 1.71 -9.98
CA GLY A 7 -5.00 2.36 -10.81
C GLY A 7 -3.87 3.09 -10.07
N VAL A 8 -3.87 3.09 -8.73
CA VAL A 8 -2.79 3.68 -7.92
C VAL A 8 -1.48 2.87 -7.97
N GLY A 9 -1.53 1.61 -8.41
CA GLY A 9 -0.35 0.77 -8.65
C GLY A 9 -0.06 -0.32 -7.60
N LYS A 10 -1.04 -0.69 -6.77
CA LYS A 10 -0.91 -1.75 -5.75
C LYS A 10 -0.36 -3.08 -6.29
N THR A 11 -0.92 -3.56 -7.40
CA THR A 11 -0.48 -4.81 -8.06
C THR A 11 0.96 -4.74 -8.55
N ASN A 12 1.39 -3.59 -9.07
CA ASN A 12 2.77 -3.38 -9.51
C ASN A 12 3.72 -3.24 -8.31
N LEU A 13 3.31 -2.61 -7.20
CA LEU A 13 4.08 -2.62 -5.96
C LEU A 13 4.25 -4.05 -5.42
N LEU A 14 3.18 -4.84 -5.40
CA LEU A 14 3.24 -6.25 -4.99
C LEU A 14 4.16 -7.07 -5.91
N SER A 15 4.03 -6.92 -7.22
CA SER A 15 4.86 -7.63 -8.21
C SER A 15 6.32 -7.21 -8.12
N ARG A 16 6.58 -5.91 -7.92
CA ARG A 16 7.93 -5.39 -7.74
C ARG A 16 8.57 -5.97 -6.48
N PHE A 17 7.84 -5.98 -5.36
CA PHE A 17 8.34 -6.55 -4.13
C PHE A 17 8.53 -8.07 -4.20
N THR A 18 7.62 -8.82 -4.83
CA THR A 18 7.66 -10.29 -4.75
C THR A 18 8.43 -10.96 -5.87
N ARG A 19 8.52 -10.33 -7.05
CA ARG A 19 9.11 -10.90 -8.27
C ARG A 19 10.14 -9.98 -8.93
N ASN A 20 10.33 -8.76 -8.43
CA ASN A 20 11.10 -7.72 -9.11
C ASN A 20 10.60 -7.44 -10.54
N GLU A 21 9.28 -7.45 -10.73
CA GLU A 21 8.62 -7.24 -12.02
C GLU A 21 7.75 -5.98 -11.99
N PHE A 22 7.61 -5.36 -13.17
CA PHE A 22 6.66 -4.27 -13.41
C PHE A 22 5.97 -4.49 -14.76
N ASN A 23 4.66 -4.24 -14.80
CA ASN A 23 3.85 -4.36 -16.00
C ASN A 23 3.16 -3.03 -16.32
N HIS A 24 3.51 -2.42 -17.46
CA HIS A 24 2.87 -1.20 -17.96
C HIS A 24 1.37 -1.42 -18.27
N ASP A 25 1.00 -2.63 -18.70
CA ASP A 25 -0.36 -3.01 -19.07
C ASP A 25 -1.10 -3.71 -17.92
N SER A 26 -0.72 -3.43 -16.66
CA SER A 26 -1.37 -4.00 -15.49
C SER A 26 -2.87 -3.68 -15.52
N ARG A 27 -3.70 -4.73 -15.63
CA ARG A 27 -5.16 -4.60 -15.65
C ARG A 27 -5.69 -4.34 -14.24
N THR A 28 -6.90 -3.81 -14.15
CA THR A 28 -7.60 -3.68 -12.86
C THR A 28 -7.76 -5.04 -12.20
N THR A 29 -7.29 -5.17 -10.95
CA THR A 29 -7.50 -6.36 -10.13
C THR A 29 -8.99 -6.66 -9.97
N ILE A 30 -9.40 -7.88 -10.32
CA ILE A 30 -10.75 -8.37 -10.09
C ILE A 30 -10.69 -9.27 -8.84
N GLY A 31 -11.34 -8.85 -7.76
CA GLY A 31 -11.28 -9.57 -6.48
C GLY A 31 -9.99 -9.28 -5.70
N VAL A 32 -9.24 -10.33 -5.34
CA VAL A 32 -8.04 -10.24 -4.50
C VAL A 32 -6.93 -11.12 -5.08
N GLU A 33 -5.72 -10.58 -5.18
CA GLU A 33 -4.51 -11.32 -5.53
C GLU A 33 -3.69 -11.63 -4.28
N PHE A 34 -3.03 -12.80 -4.30
CA PHE A 34 -2.19 -13.31 -3.23
C PHE A 34 -0.75 -13.45 -3.70
N SER A 35 0.19 -13.06 -2.86
CA SER A 35 1.59 -13.45 -3.01
C SER A 35 2.25 -13.67 -1.65
N THR A 36 3.34 -14.44 -1.65
CA THR A 36 4.15 -14.66 -0.46
C THR A 36 5.60 -14.36 -0.74
N ARG A 37 6.29 -13.76 0.23
CA ARG A 37 7.74 -13.58 0.19
C ARG A 37 8.33 -13.88 1.55
N THR A 38 9.42 -14.65 1.57
CA THR A 38 10.21 -14.82 2.80
C THR A 38 11.18 -13.66 2.93
N ILE A 39 11.14 -12.97 4.06
CA ILE A 39 12.07 -11.90 4.42
C ILE A 39 12.80 -12.25 5.71
N LEU A 40 13.94 -11.60 5.95
CA LEU A 40 14.65 -11.70 7.23
C LEU A 40 14.27 -10.52 8.12
N VAL A 41 13.76 -10.83 9.32
CA VAL A 41 13.48 -9.87 10.38
C VAL A 41 14.45 -10.19 11.52
N GLY A 42 15.52 -9.40 11.61
CA GLY A 42 16.71 -9.79 12.39
C GLY A 42 17.29 -11.09 11.84
N ASP A 43 17.48 -12.08 12.71
CA ASP A 43 17.97 -13.41 12.34
C ASP A 43 16.85 -14.41 12.02
N THR A 44 15.58 -13.97 12.03
CA THR A 44 14.41 -14.85 11.81
C THR A 44 13.87 -14.72 10.40
N ALA A 45 13.73 -15.84 9.70
CA ALA A 45 13.05 -15.91 8.41
C ALA A 45 11.52 -15.89 8.62
N VAL A 46 10.87 -14.83 8.14
CA VAL A 46 9.42 -14.63 8.22
C VAL A 46 8.80 -14.75 6.83
N LYS A 47 7.80 -15.62 6.68
CA LYS A 47 7.03 -15.73 5.44
C LYS A 47 5.89 -14.70 5.43
N ALA A 48 6.11 -13.57 4.77
CA ALA A 48 5.09 -12.56 4.58
C ALA A 48 4.01 -13.06 3.62
N GLN A 49 2.75 -12.89 4.02
CA GLN A 49 1.56 -13.15 3.21
C GLN A 49 0.93 -11.82 2.83
N ILE A 50 0.82 -11.56 1.54
CA ILE A 50 0.49 -10.23 1.04
C ILE A 50 -0.69 -10.34 0.10
N TRP A 51 -1.73 -9.58 0.44
CA TRP A 51 -2.97 -9.49 -0.33
C TRP A 51 -3.03 -8.16 -1.05
N ASP A 52 -3.09 -8.18 -2.38
CA ASP A 52 -3.48 -7.02 -3.21
C ASP A 52 -4.99 -7.06 -3.42
N THR A 53 -5.67 -6.00 -3.02
CA THR A 53 -7.12 -5.93 -3.04
C THR A 53 -7.61 -5.06 -4.19
N ALA A 54 -8.76 -5.41 -4.79
CA ALA A 54 -9.36 -4.55 -5.79
C ALA A 54 -9.71 -3.18 -5.20
N GLY A 55 -9.27 -2.12 -5.89
CA GLY A 55 -9.57 -0.73 -5.51
C GLY A 55 -10.95 -0.24 -5.97
N LEU A 56 -11.84 -1.12 -6.43
CA LEU A 56 -13.18 -0.77 -6.90
C LEU A 56 -14.20 -0.94 -5.78
N GLU A 57 -15.05 0.07 -5.60
CA GLU A 57 -16.04 0.09 -4.51
C GLU A 57 -16.95 -1.14 -4.45
N ARG A 58 -17.36 -1.66 -5.61
CA ARG A 58 -18.23 -2.85 -5.70
C ARG A 58 -17.63 -4.12 -5.11
N TYR A 59 -16.32 -4.16 -4.86
CA TYR A 59 -15.64 -5.31 -4.26
C TYR A 59 -15.29 -5.11 -2.77
N ARG A 60 -15.60 -3.95 -2.17
CA ARG A 60 -15.25 -3.63 -0.76
C ARG A 60 -15.80 -4.61 0.26
N ALA A 61 -17.00 -5.14 0.06
CA ALA A 61 -17.59 -6.15 0.95
C ALA A 61 -16.79 -7.47 0.98
N ILE A 62 -16.04 -7.77 -0.10
CA ILE A 62 -15.14 -8.93 -0.17
C ILE A 62 -13.80 -8.57 0.49
N THR A 63 -13.34 -7.32 0.32
CA THR A 63 -12.06 -6.84 0.84
C THR A 63 -11.98 -6.84 2.37
N SER A 64 -13.07 -6.51 3.07
CA SER A 64 -13.06 -6.42 4.54
C SER A 64 -12.74 -7.75 5.24
N ALA A 65 -13.01 -8.89 4.60
CA ALA A 65 -12.65 -10.20 5.12
C ALA A 65 -11.13 -10.40 5.27
N TYR A 66 -10.31 -9.65 4.52
CA TYR A 66 -8.85 -9.76 4.51
C TYR A 66 -8.16 -8.84 5.52
N TYR A 67 -8.91 -7.93 6.17
CA TYR A 67 -8.36 -7.03 7.19
C TYR A 67 -8.18 -7.75 8.54
N ARG A 68 -9.04 -8.73 8.85
CA ARG A 68 -8.95 -9.51 10.08
C ARG A 68 -7.66 -10.34 10.10
N GLY A 69 -6.85 -10.17 11.14
CA GLY A 69 -5.55 -10.83 11.29
C GLY A 69 -4.43 -10.22 10.45
N ALA A 70 -4.68 -9.11 9.74
CA ALA A 70 -3.60 -8.36 9.08
C ALA A 70 -2.77 -7.64 10.14
N VAL A 71 -1.46 -7.91 10.15
CA VAL A 71 -0.50 -7.24 11.05
C VAL A 71 0.03 -5.91 10.48
N GLY A 72 -0.20 -5.67 9.17
CA GLY A 72 0.20 -4.43 8.53
C GLY A 72 -0.53 -4.11 7.23
N ALA A 73 -0.63 -2.82 6.91
CA ALA A 73 -1.31 -2.29 5.74
C ALA A 73 -0.50 -1.20 5.02
N LEU A 74 -0.51 -1.27 3.69
CA LEU A 74 -0.10 -0.17 2.81
C LEU A 74 -1.36 0.48 2.24
N VAL A 75 -1.57 1.75 2.55
CA VAL A 75 -2.63 2.59 1.98
C VAL A 75 -2.03 3.41 0.86
N VAL A 76 -2.34 3.06 -0.38
CA VAL A 76 -1.64 3.56 -1.57
C VAL A 76 -2.48 4.60 -2.29
N PHE A 77 -1.87 5.73 -2.62
CA PHE A 77 -2.41 6.72 -3.55
C PHE A 77 -1.42 7.02 -4.68
N ASP A 78 -1.89 7.69 -5.72
CA ASP A 78 -1.08 8.13 -6.86
C ASP A 78 -0.75 9.62 -6.70
N ILE A 79 0.54 9.97 -6.62
CA ILE A 79 0.97 11.36 -6.40
C ILE A 79 0.56 12.30 -7.55
N THR A 80 0.26 11.74 -8.73
CA THR A 80 -0.15 12.48 -9.93
C THR A 80 -1.67 12.63 -10.04
N LYS A 81 -2.45 12.12 -9.07
CA LYS A 81 -3.92 12.16 -9.10
C LYS A 81 -4.48 12.46 -7.73
N HIS A 82 -4.78 13.73 -7.47
CA HIS A 82 -5.28 14.18 -6.16
C HIS A 82 -6.58 13.48 -5.72
N GLN A 83 -7.42 13.07 -6.67
CA GLN A 83 -8.66 12.33 -6.38
C GLN A 83 -8.40 11.01 -5.64
N THR A 84 -7.26 10.35 -5.90
CA THR A 84 -6.89 9.10 -5.23
C THR A 84 -6.46 9.33 -3.78
N TYR A 85 -5.89 10.51 -3.49
CA TYR A 85 -5.54 10.95 -2.14
C TYR A 85 -6.78 11.36 -1.34
N ASN A 86 -7.76 12.04 -1.96
CA ASN A 86 -9.00 12.49 -1.30
C ASN A 86 -9.82 11.39 -0.62
N VAL A 87 -9.63 10.14 -1.03
CA VAL A 87 -10.37 8.98 -0.49
C VAL A 87 -9.53 8.10 0.43
N VAL A 88 -8.27 8.48 0.72
CA VAL A 88 -7.39 7.76 1.68
C VAL A 88 -8.04 7.64 3.04
N GLU A 89 -8.67 8.70 3.55
CA GLU A 89 -9.32 8.72 4.86
C GLU A 89 -10.46 7.68 4.94
N ARG A 90 -11.18 7.48 3.84
CA ARG A 90 -12.21 6.43 3.73
C ARG A 90 -11.59 5.03 3.77
N TRP A 91 -10.45 4.82 3.12
CA TRP A 91 -9.72 3.54 3.16
C TRP A 91 -9.18 3.24 4.56
N LEU A 92 -8.65 4.25 5.25
CA LEU A 92 -8.20 4.14 6.64
C LEU A 92 -9.35 3.79 7.58
N LYS A 93 -10.48 4.49 7.45
CA LYS A 93 -11.67 4.18 8.25
C LYS A 93 -12.12 2.73 8.06
N GLU A 94 -12.25 2.30 6.80
CA GLU A 94 -12.66 0.93 6.47
C GLU A 94 -11.70 -0.13 7.02
N LEU A 95 -10.39 0.15 6.97
CA LEU A 95 -9.35 -0.68 7.55
C LEU A 95 -9.52 -0.80 9.07
N TYR A 96 -9.60 0.33 9.78
CA TYR A 96 -9.70 0.36 11.24
C TYR A 96 -11.02 -0.20 11.77
N ASP A 97 -12.11 -0.14 10.99
CA ASP A 97 -13.39 -0.75 11.36
C ASP A 97 -13.31 -2.30 11.46
N HIS A 98 -12.31 -2.95 10.83
CA HIS A 98 -12.23 -4.42 10.75
C HIS A 98 -10.88 -5.04 11.15
N ALA A 99 -9.79 -4.26 11.13
CA ALA A 99 -8.46 -4.70 11.53
C ALA A 99 -8.28 -4.72 13.05
N GLU A 100 -7.23 -5.38 13.52
CA GLU A 100 -6.83 -5.31 14.92
C GLU A 100 -6.20 -3.94 15.22
N ALA A 101 -6.38 -3.44 16.45
CA ALA A 101 -5.87 -2.13 16.86
C ALA A 101 -4.34 -2.01 16.81
N SER A 102 -3.63 -3.14 16.77
CA SER A 102 -2.17 -3.23 16.68
C SER A 102 -1.63 -3.15 15.24
N ILE A 103 -2.49 -3.00 14.23
CA ILE A 103 -2.06 -2.99 12.83
C ILE A 103 -1.12 -1.83 12.53
N VAL A 104 0.04 -2.13 11.93
CA VAL A 104 0.98 -1.10 11.46
C VAL A 104 0.54 -0.59 10.09
N VAL A 105 0.31 0.71 9.98
CA VAL A 105 -0.22 1.31 8.75
C VAL A 105 0.79 2.29 8.16
N MET A 106 1.03 2.16 6.86
CA MET A 106 1.84 3.11 6.10
C MET A 106 1.02 3.72 4.97
N LEU A 107 1.03 5.05 4.90
CA LEU A 107 0.58 5.81 3.75
C LEU A 107 1.69 5.82 2.68
N VAL A 108 1.35 5.43 1.46
CA VAL A 108 2.28 5.29 0.35
C VAL A 108 1.85 6.17 -0.83
N GLY A 109 2.64 7.19 -1.14
CA GLY A 109 2.51 7.96 -2.37
C GLY A 109 3.26 7.28 -3.51
N ASN A 110 2.57 6.54 -4.37
CA ASN A 110 3.20 5.83 -5.49
C ASN A 110 3.33 6.71 -6.74
N LYS A 111 4.17 6.27 -7.68
CA LYS A 111 4.52 6.93 -8.95
C LYS A 111 5.41 8.17 -8.78
N SER A 112 6.34 8.11 -7.82
CA SER A 112 7.32 9.18 -7.59
C SER A 112 8.23 9.45 -8.80
N ASP A 113 8.35 8.49 -9.73
CA ASP A 113 9.01 8.66 -11.03
C ASP A 113 8.35 9.77 -11.88
N LEU A 114 7.09 10.09 -11.63
CA LEU A 114 6.33 11.13 -12.31
C LEU A 114 6.26 12.45 -11.52
N ALA A 115 7.30 12.78 -10.74
CA ALA A 115 7.31 13.97 -9.88
C ALA A 115 6.99 15.30 -10.59
N GLN A 116 7.23 15.40 -11.90
CA GLN A 116 6.89 16.58 -12.72
C GLN A 116 5.37 16.77 -12.93
N ALA A 117 4.59 15.70 -12.80
CA ALA A 117 3.13 15.69 -12.90
C ALA A 117 2.46 15.59 -11.52
N ARG A 118 3.18 15.94 -10.44
CA ARG A 118 2.68 15.86 -9.08
C ARG A 118 1.47 16.77 -8.87
N GLU A 119 0.39 16.17 -8.37
CA GLU A 119 -0.81 16.89 -7.92
C GLU A 119 -0.94 16.89 -6.39
N VAL A 120 -0.32 15.93 -5.70
CA VAL A 120 -0.32 15.83 -4.22
C VAL A 120 1.03 16.27 -3.66
N PRO A 121 1.10 17.42 -2.96
CA PRO A 121 2.32 17.87 -2.28
C PRO A 121 2.81 16.85 -1.26
N THR A 122 4.12 16.55 -1.26
CA THR A 122 4.70 15.59 -0.31
C THR A 122 4.47 16.00 1.15
N GLU A 123 4.63 17.29 1.47
CA GLU A 123 4.41 17.79 2.83
C GLU A 123 2.95 17.64 3.28
N GLU A 124 1.97 17.75 2.38
CA GLU A 124 0.57 17.53 2.71
C GLU A 124 0.31 16.09 3.14
N ALA A 125 0.76 15.12 2.34
CA ALA A 125 0.60 13.70 2.65
C ALA A 125 1.40 13.29 3.90
N LYS A 126 2.58 13.88 4.10
CA LYS A 126 3.41 13.66 5.29
C LYS A 126 2.74 14.18 6.56
N MET A 127 2.24 15.42 6.56
CA MET A 127 1.49 15.98 7.69
C MET A 127 0.23 15.16 7.99
N PHE A 128 -0.48 14.71 6.96
CA PHE A 128 -1.64 13.83 7.14
C PHE A 128 -1.25 12.51 7.82
N ALA A 129 -0.14 11.88 7.40
CA ALA A 129 0.34 10.66 8.02
C ALA A 129 0.74 10.88 9.49
N GLU A 130 1.48 11.94 9.80
CA GLU A 130 1.88 12.29 11.16
C GLU A 130 0.64 12.51 12.07
N ASN A 131 -0.35 13.27 11.60
CA ASN A 131 -1.58 13.55 12.34
C ASN A 131 -2.43 12.30 12.61
N ASN A 132 -2.30 11.27 11.78
CA ASN A 132 -3.04 10.01 11.90
C ASN A 132 -2.18 8.86 12.48
N GLY A 133 -0.94 9.14 12.91
CA GLY A 133 -0.03 8.13 13.46
C GLY A 133 0.38 7.05 12.45
N LEU A 134 0.47 7.40 11.17
CA LEU A 134 0.85 6.50 10.08
C LEU A 134 2.33 6.65 9.75
N LEU A 135 2.96 5.57 9.31
CA LEU A 135 4.21 5.67 8.57
C LEU A 135 3.95 6.35 7.21
N PHE A 136 4.96 7.01 6.64
CA PHE A 136 4.83 7.62 5.31
C PHE A 136 6.08 7.39 4.46
N THR A 137 5.86 7.09 3.18
CA THR A 137 6.92 7.11 2.17
C THR A 137 6.35 7.34 0.77
N GLU A 138 7.18 7.80 -0.14
CA GLU A 138 6.86 7.85 -1.57
C GLU A 138 7.62 6.74 -2.29
N THR A 139 6.95 6.06 -3.23
CA THR A 139 7.49 4.91 -3.96
C THR A 139 7.33 5.08 -5.46
N SER A 140 8.14 4.34 -6.20
CA SER A 140 7.92 4.10 -7.62
C SER A 140 8.02 2.61 -7.88
N ALA A 141 6.90 1.98 -8.22
CA ALA A 141 6.90 0.59 -8.68
C ALA A 141 7.66 0.43 -10.00
N LEU A 142 7.75 1.50 -10.81
CA LEU A 142 8.41 1.50 -12.12
C LEU A 142 9.93 1.32 -11.96
N ASP A 143 10.57 2.19 -11.20
CA ASP A 143 12.03 2.19 -11.00
C ASP A 143 12.48 1.50 -9.70
N SER A 144 11.53 1.01 -8.90
CA SER A 144 11.73 0.31 -7.61
C SER A 144 12.09 1.21 -6.43
N THR A 145 12.08 2.53 -6.59
CA THR A 145 12.37 3.49 -5.51
C THR A 145 11.48 3.22 -4.30
N ASN A 146 12.12 3.02 -3.14
CA ASN A 146 11.52 2.80 -1.82
C ASN A 146 10.56 1.60 -1.70
N VAL A 147 10.41 0.75 -2.72
CA VAL A 147 9.47 -0.36 -2.69
C VAL A 147 9.85 -1.36 -1.61
N GLU A 148 11.11 -1.83 -1.60
CA GLU A 148 11.58 -2.78 -0.59
C GLU A 148 11.42 -2.22 0.82
N GLN A 149 11.84 -0.97 1.01
CA GLN A 149 11.82 -0.28 2.29
C GLN A 149 10.39 -0.12 2.84
N ALA A 150 9.41 0.18 1.98
CA ALA A 150 8.02 0.32 2.38
C ALA A 150 7.45 -0.98 2.98
N PHE A 151 7.65 -2.11 2.29
CA PHE A 151 7.19 -3.41 2.77
C PHE A 151 7.95 -3.87 4.02
N GLU A 152 9.28 -3.72 4.04
CA GLU A 152 10.08 -4.13 5.19
C GLU A 152 9.74 -3.32 6.45
N ALA A 153 9.55 -2.01 6.34
CA ALA A 153 9.22 -1.17 7.49
C ALA A 153 7.91 -1.61 8.15
N VAL A 154 6.89 -1.96 7.36
CA VAL A 154 5.61 -2.47 7.88
C VAL A 154 5.77 -3.88 8.46
N LEU A 155 6.50 -4.77 7.79
CA LEU A 155 6.69 -6.15 8.25
C LEU A 155 7.57 -6.26 9.50
N LYS A 156 8.47 -5.30 9.73
CA LYS A 156 9.34 -5.23 10.91
C LYS A 156 8.69 -4.51 12.11
N GLY A 157 7.48 -3.97 11.95
CA GLY A 157 6.68 -3.41 13.04
C GLY A 157 6.76 -1.88 13.22
N GLY A 158 7.30 -1.13 12.25
CA GLY A 158 7.65 0.28 12.43
C GLY A 158 8.92 0.43 13.27
N CYS A 159 9.89 1.20 12.78
CA CYS A 159 11.14 1.46 13.51
C CYS A 159 10.92 2.26 14.79
#